data_AF-A0A7S2LTH6-F1
#
_entry.id   AF-A0A7S2LTH6-F1
#
_cell.length_a   1.000
_cell.length_b   1.000
_cell.length_c   1.000
_cell.angle_alpha   90.00
_cell.angle_beta   90.00
_cell.angle_gamma   90.00
#
_symmetry.space_group_name_H-M   'P 1'
#
loop_
_entity.id
_entity.type
_entity.pdbx_description
1 polymer ?
#
loop_
_entity_poly.entity_id
_entity_poly.type
_entity_poly.pdbx_seq_one_letter_code
_entity_poly.pdbx_strand_id
1 'polypeptide(L)'
;LVKYCSIKCQKDHRPKHKRACKKQAAELRDELLFKQPESTNLGDCPICSLPLPLDPAKSCAGTCCSKTICGGCNYANQKRELEERRDHKCPFCRTPIPDTDEGCDKQRMKRVEANDPVALGM
;
A
#
# COMPACT_ATOMS: atom_id res chain seq x y z
N LEU A 1 30.18 -5.75 -6.29
CA LEU A 1 31.52 -5.33 -6.75
C LEU A 1 32.51 -6.47 -6.54
N VAL A 2 33.39 -6.74 -7.51
CA VAL A 2 34.38 -7.84 -7.44
C VAL A 2 35.50 -7.48 -6.45
N LYS A 3 35.80 -8.40 -5.54
CA LYS A 3 36.96 -8.31 -4.63
C LYS A 3 38.15 -9.03 -5.25
N TYR A 4 39.35 -8.51 -5.06
CA TYR A 4 40.61 -9.15 -5.48
C TYR A 4 41.50 -9.38 -4.27
N CYS A 5 42.26 -10.47 -4.27
CA CYS A 5 43.20 -10.78 -3.19
C CYS A 5 44.48 -9.93 -3.23
N SER A 6 44.79 -9.30 -4.37
CA SER A 6 45.96 -8.43 -4.52
C SER A 6 45.79 -7.45 -5.69
N ILE A 7 46.62 -6.40 -5.70
CA ILE A 7 46.71 -5.45 -6.81
C ILE A 7 47.12 -6.16 -8.11
N LYS A 8 48.02 -7.16 -8.02
CA LYS A 8 48.46 -7.95 -9.17
C LYS A 8 47.29 -8.70 -9.80
N CYS A 9 46.54 -9.45 -8.99
CA CYS A 9 45.34 -10.15 -9.46
C CYS A 9 44.29 -9.18 -10.03
N GLN A 10 44.13 -7.99 -9.46
CA GLN A 10 43.25 -6.98 -10.04
C GLN A 10 43.70 -6.55 -11.44
N LYS A 11 45.00 -6.26 -11.65
CA LYS A 11 45.52 -5.85 -12.96
C LYS A 11 45.35 -6.96 -14.01
N ASP A 12 45.62 -8.20 -13.63
CA ASP A 12 45.60 -9.35 -14.54
C ASP A 12 44.17 -9.79 -14.92
N HIS A 13 43.21 -9.68 -13.99
CA HIS A 13 41.85 -10.19 -14.20
C HIS A 13 40.83 -9.12 -14.57
N ARG A 14 40.97 -7.87 -14.11
CA ARG A 14 39.97 -6.80 -14.36
C ARG A 14 39.69 -6.56 -15.85
N PRO A 15 40.68 -6.56 -16.77
CA PRO A 15 40.40 -6.37 -18.20
C PRO A 15 39.40 -7.40 -18.77
N LYS A 16 39.41 -8.64 -18.27
CA LYS A 16 38.55 -9.73 -18.75
C LYS A 16 37.05 -9.48 -18.48
N HIS A 17 36.71 -8.71 -17.45
CA HIS A 17 35.32 -8.46 -17.04
C HIS A 17 34.96 -6.98 -16.80
N LYS A 18 35.87 -6.04 -17.08
CA LYS A 18 35.67 -4.59 -16.84
C LYS A 18 34.35 -4.07 -17.41
N ARG A 19 34.00 -4.50 -18.63
CA ARG A 19 32.74 -4.10 -19.29
C ARG A 19 31.52 -4.67 -18.57
N ALA A 20 31.52 -5.96 -18.25
CA ALA A 20 30.44 -6.61 -17.52
C ALA A 20 30.23 -5.99 -16.13
N CYS A 21 31.31 -5.74 -15.37
CA CYS A 21 31.19 -5.08 -14.07
C CYS A 21 30.67 -3.64 -14.15
N LYS A 22 31.04 -2.88 -15.19
CA LYS A 22 30.48 -1.54 -15.40
C LYS A 22 28.98 -1.60 -15.71
N LYS A 23 28.57 -2.55 -16.55
CA LYS A 23 27.15 -2.77 -16.87
C LYS A 23 26.35 -3.12 -15.61
N GLN A 24 26.83 -4.10 -14.85
CA GLN A 24 26.18 -4.52 -13.59
C GLN A 24 26.14 -3.38 -12.56
N ALA A 25 27.19 -2.56 -12.45
CA ALA A 25 27.18 -1.41 -11.55
C ALA A 25 26.15 -0.34 -11.97
N ALA A 26 25.94 -0.15 -13.27
CA ALA A 26 24.89 0.73 -13.77
C ALA A 26 23.50 0.14 -13.49
N GLU A 27 23.28 -1.15 -13.78
CA GLU A 27 22.02 -1.84 -13.50
C GLU A 27 21.65 -1.81 -12.02
N LEU A 28 22.61 -2.07 -11.12
CA LEU A 28 22.39 -1.97 -9.67
C LEU A 28 22.07 -0.56 -9.21
N ARG A 29 22.71 0.45 -9.84
CA ARG A 29 22.41 1.85 -9.53
C ARG A 29 20.99 2.20 -9.95
N ASP A 30 20.58 1.76 -11.14
CA ASP A 30 19.24 1.99 -11.65
C ASP A 30 18.19 1.27 -10.77
N GLU A 31 18.46 0.02 -10.35
CA GLU A 31 17.59 -0.69 -9.41
C GLU A 31 17.44 0.09 -8.10
N LEU A 32 18.54 0.55 -7.49
CA LEU A 32 18.49 1.30 -6.24
C LEU A 32 17.74 2.64 -6.37
N LEU A 33 17.79 3.28 -7.54
CA LEU A 33 17.14 4.58 -7.77
C LEU A 33 15.67 4.46 -8.15
N PHE A 34 15.29 3.42 -8.88
CA PHE A 34 13.98 3.34 -9.54
C PHE A 34 13.10 2.18 -9.07
N LYS A 35 13.63 1.25 -8.26
CA LYS A 35 12.82 0.20 -7.66
C LYS A 35 11.78 0.83 -6.75
N GLN A 36 10.52 0.66 -7.12
CA GLN A 36 9.40 1.06 -6.28
C GLN A 36 9.39 0.22 -5.01
N PRO A 37 9.10 0.81 -3.84
CA PRO A 37 8.95 0.06 -2.61
C PRO A 37 7.77 -0.92 -2.73
N GLU A 38 7.84 -2.03 -1.99
CA GLU A 38 6.79 -3.05 -2.00
C GLU A 38 5.46 -2.56 -1.39
N SER A 39 5.51 -1.48 -0.61
CA SER A 39 4.34 -0.83 0.00
C SER A 39 4.52 0.69 0.04
N THR A 40 3.44 1.40 0.34
CA THR A 40 3.46 2.86 0.55
C THR A 40 3.54 3.20 2.03
N ASN A 41 3.80 4.47 2.36
CA ASN A 41 3.71 4.96 3.74
C ASN A 41 2.28 4.85 4.33
N LEU A 42 1.28 4.64 3.48
CA LEU A 42 -0.11 4.41 3.88
C LEU A 42 -0.37 2.94 4.23
N GLY A 43 0.59 2.05 3.95
CA GLY A 43 0.48 0.61 4.15
C GLY A 43 -0.32 -0.09 3.06
N ASP A 44 -0.74 -1.32 3.35
CA ASP A 44 -1.46 -2.17 2.40
C ASP A 44 -2.95 -2.25 2.73
N CYS A 45 -3.76 -2.45 1.68
CA CYS A 45 -5.19 -2.67 1.82
C CYS A 45 -5.41 -3.98 2.59
N PRO A 46 -6.16 -3.98 3.71
CA PRO A 46 -6.32 -5.15 4.57
C PRO A 46 -7.22 -6.25 3.95
N ILE A 47 -7.73 -6.05 2.73
CA ILE A 47 -8.58 -7.01 2.02
C ILE A 47 -7.79 -7.74 0.93
N CYS A 48 -7.06 -7.00 0.08
CA CYS A 48 -6.32 -7.58 -1.04
C CYS A 48 -4.80 -7.66 -0.83
N SER A 49 -4.29 -7.11 0.27
CA SER A 49 -2.85 -7.03 0.59
C SER A 49 -2.02 -6.33 -0.50
N LEU A 50 -2.65 -5.43 -1.27
CA LEU A 50 -1.95 -4.57 -2.23
C LEU A 50 -1.71 -3.19 -1.60
N PRO A 51 -0.62 -2.48 -1.97
CA PRO A 51 -0.32 -1.16 -1.46
C PRO A 51 -1.48 -0.18 -1.64
N LEU A 52 -1.77 0.60 -0.60
CA LEU A 52 -2.78 1.64 -0.70
C LEU A 52 -2.29 2.75 -1.65
N PRO A 53 -3.15 3.25 -2.56
CA PRO A 53 -2.80 4.33 -3.46
C PRO A 53 -2.40 5.59 -2.70
N LEU A 54 -1.38 6.31 -3.18
CA LEU A 54 -0.98 7.61 -2.63
C LEU A 54 -2.05 8.70 -2.85
N ASP A 55 -2.87 8.52 -3.88
CA ASP A 55 -4.01 9.40 -4.16
C ASP A 55 -5.15 9.08 -3.17
N PRO A 56 -5.49 10.01 -2.26
CA PRO A 56 -6.50 9.75 -1.22
C PRO A 56 -7.87 9.46 -1.82
N ALA A 57 -8.19 9.95 -3.03
CA ALA A 57 -9.47 9.70 -3.70
C ALA A 57 -9.62 8.22 -4.15
N LYS A 58 -8.53 7.45 -4.16
CA LYS A 58 -8.52 6.02 -4.52
C LYS A 58 -8.50 5.09 -3.30
N SER A 59 -8.75 5.64 -2.12
CA SER A 59 -8.93 4.89 -0.89
C SER A 59 -10.15 5.43 -0.14
N CYS A 60 -10.76 4.59 0.68
CA CYS A 60 -11.80 5.04 1.59
C CYS A 60 -11.60 4.39 2.95
N ALA A 61 -11.96 5.11 4.00
CA ALA A 61 -11.79 4.62 5.36
C ALA A 61 -13.15 4.55 6.05
N GLY A 62 -13.44 3.38 6.62
CA GLY A 62 -14.77 3.09 7.15
C GLY A 62 -15.00 3.73 8.51
N THR A 63 -16.08 4.49 8.66
CA THR A 63 -16.50 5.12 9.92
C THR A 63 -16.76 4.10 11.04
N CYS A 64 -17.11 2.84 10.72
CA CYS A 64 -17.34 1.77 11.70
C CYS A 64 -16.08 1.31 12.45
N CYS A 65 -14.94 1.22 11.76
CA CYS A 65 -13.77 0.45 12.23
C CYS A 65 -12.45 1.16 11.97
N SER A 66 -12.51 2.35 11.36
CA SER A 66 -11.38 3.18 10.98
C SER A 66 -10.35 2.45 10.10
N LYS A 67 -10.76 1.42 9.36
CA LYS A 67 -9.89 0.76 8.39
C LYS A 67 -9.97 1.43 7.03
N THR A 68 -8.81 1.82 6.51
CA THR A 68 -8.62 2.28 5.14
C THR A 68 -8.49 1.10 4.20
N ILE A 69 -9.30 1.10 3.14
CA ILE A 69 -9.28 0.09 2.08
C ILE A 69 -9.09 0.78 0.72
N CYS A 70 -8.58 0.05 -0.27
CA CYS A 70 -8.48 0.59 -1.62
C CYS A 70 -9.87 0.70 -2.28
N GLY A 71 -10.03 1.68 -3.18
CA GLY A 71 -11.28 1.91 -3.91
C GLY A 71 -11.71 0.69 -4.74
N GLY A 72 -10.76 -0.14 -5.18
CA GLY A 72 -11.05 -1.39 -5.88
C GLY A 72 -11.81 -2.40 -5.01
N CYS A 73 -11.38 -2.62 -3.77
CA CYS A 73 -12.08 -3.50 -2.84
C CYS A 73 -13.45 -2.93 -2.43
N ASN A 74 -13.55 -1.61 -2.26
CA ASN A 74 -14.82 -0.96 -1.98
C ASN A 74 -15.82 -1.14 -3.13
N TYR A 75 -15.38 -0.86 -4.36
CA TYR A 75 -16.20 -1.01 -5.56
C TYR A 75 -16.63 -2.46 -5.78
N ALA A 76 -15.72 -3.42 -5.61
CA ALA A 76 -16.04 -4.84 -5.72
C ALA A 76 -17.12 -5.29 -4.71
N ASN A 77 -17.09 -4.73 -3.49
CA ASN A 77 -18.11 -5.01 -2.48
C ASN A 77 -19.47 -4.41 -2.87
N GLN A 78 -19.50 -3.14 -3.28
CA GLN A 78 -20.73 -2.48 -3.75
C GLN A 78 -21.36 -3.21 -4.93
N LYS A 79 -20.54 -3.65 -5.89
CA LYS A 79 -21.00 -4.41 -7.05
C LYS A 79 -21.68 -5.72 -6.63
N ARG A 80 -21.05 -6.49 -5.73
CA ARG A 80 -21.64 -7.71 -5.17
C ARG A 80 -22.96 -7.42 -4.48
N GLU A 81 -23.00 -6.41 -3.62
CA GLU A 81 -24.20 -6.07 -2.85
C GLU A 81 -25.37 -5.70 -3.76
N LEU A 82 -25.10 -4.95 -4.83
CA LEU A 82 -26.10 -4.62 -5.85
C LEU A 82 -26.61 -5.88 -6.57
N GLU A 83 -25.71 -6.75 -7.03
CA GLU A 83 -26.06 -8.01 -7.72
C GLU A 83 -26.88 -8.95 -6.83
N GLU A 84 -26.51 -9.05 -5.55
CA GLU A 84 -27.15 -9.92 -4.55
C GLU A 84 -28.35 -9.25 -3.86
N ARG A 85 -28.69 -7.99 -4.19
CA ARG A 85 -29.74 -7.17 -3.55
C ARG A 85 -29.59 -7.12 -2.02
N ARG A 86 -28.40 -6.81 -1.55
CA ARG A 86 -28.04 -6.70 -0.14
C ARG A 86 -27.80 -5.25 0.26
N ASP A 87 -28.02 -4.97 1.54
CA ASP A 87 -27.70 -3.67 2.13
C ASP A 87 -26.19 -3.39 2.05
N HIS A 88 -25.85 -2.10 1.89
CA HIS A 88 -24.46 -1.67 1.83
C HIS A 88 -23.78 -1.83 3.20
N LYS A 89 -22.71 -2.62 3.25
CA LYS A 89 -21.95 -2.89 4.47
C LYS A 89 -20.49 -2.53 4.26
N CYS A 90 -19.81 -2.18 5.35
CA CYS A 90 -18.36 -1.98 5.32
C CYS A 90 -17.66 -3.24 4.78
N PRO A 91 -16.80 -3.14 3.75
CA PRO A 91 -16.14 -4.31 3.16
C PRO A 91 -15.22 -5.06 4.12
N PHE A 92 -14.72 -4.39 5.15
CA PHE A 92 -13.84 -4.96 6.17
C PHE A 92 -14.61 -5.50 7.38
N CYS A 93 -15.31 -4.61 8.10
CA CYS A 93 -15.94 -4.93 9.39
C CYS A 93 -17.36 -5.52 9.25
N ARG A 94 -17.95 -5.47 8.04
CA ARG A 94 -19.33 -5.88 7.73
C ARG A 94 -20.44 -5.16 8.52
N THR A 95 -20.10 -4.12 9.29
CA THR A 95 -21.10 -3.24 9.92
C THR A 95 -21.89 -2.52 8.82
N PRO A 96 -23.23 -2.47 8.92
CA PRO A 96 -24.05 -1.67 8.02
C PRO A 96 -23.61 -0.22 7.97
N ILE A 97 -23.60 0.35 6.77
CA ILE A 97 -23.31 1.76 6.57
C ILE A 97 -24.60 2.55 6.87
N PRO A 98 -24.55 3.56 7.75
CA PRO A 98 -25.73 4.37 8.04
C PRO A 98 -26.25 5.09 6.80
N ASP A 99 -27.56 5.24 6.70
CA ASP A 99 -28.22 5.95 5.58
C ASP A 99 -28.08 7.47 5.66
N THR A 100 -27.65 8.01 6.81
CA THR A 100 -27.50 9.46 7.02
C THR A 100 -26.10 9.82 7.48
N ASP A 101 -25.70 11.06 7.18
CA ASP A 101 -24.41 11.61 7.59
C ASP A 101 -24.29 11.67 9.11
N GLU A 102 -25.36 11.99 9.85
CA GLU A 102 -25.34 11.97 11.32
C GLU A 102 -25.11 10.57 11.87
N GLY A 103 -25.61 9.55 11.17
CA GLY A 103 -25.35 8.14 11.50
C GLY A 103 -23.87 7.80 11.33
N CYS A 104 -23.26 8.23 10.21
CA CYS A 104 -21.84 8.08 9.95
C CYS A 104 -20.98 8.82 10.97
N ASP A 105 -21.35 10.06 11.31
CA ASP A 105 -20.67 10.87 12.32
C ASP A 105 -20.74 10.21 13.70
N LYS A 106 -21.89 9.67 14.10
CA LYS A 106 -22.02 8.90 15.36
C LYS A 106 -21.09 7.69 15.40
N GLN A 107 -20.93 6.97 14.28
CA GLN A 107 -19.97 5.87 14.20
C GLN A 107 -18.53 6.37 14.32
N ARG A 108 -18.17 7.46 13.61
CA ARG A 108 -16.83 8.08 13.68
C ARG A 108 -16.52 8.55 15.10
N MET A 109 -17.45 9.23 15.77
CA MET A 109 -17.23 9.74 17.13
C MET A 109 -16.98 8.63 18.16
N LYS A 110 -17.61 7.46 18.03
CA LYS A 110 -17.27 6.29 18.88
C LYS A 110 -15.82 5.84 18.71
N ARG A 111 -15.24 6.01 17.52
CA ARG A 111 -13.82 5.70 17.25
C ARG A 111 -12.91 6.80 17.80
N VAL A 112 -13.31 8.06 17.70
CA VAL A 112 -12.63 9.21 18.31
C VAL A 112 -12.56 9.07 19.83
N GLU A 113 -13.66 8.72 20.49
CA GLU A 113 -13.73 8.45 21.94
C GLU A 113 -12.81 7.29 22.36
N ALA A 114 -12.58 6.34 21.46
CA ALA A 114 -11.65 5.23 21.65
C ALA A 114 -10.18 5.60 21.32
N ASN A 115 -9.87 6.88 21.05
CA ASN A 115 -8.55 7.37 20.63
C ASN A 115 -7.99 6.67 19.38
N ASP A 116 -8.86 6.29 18.45
CA ASP A 116 -8.43 5.68 17.19
C ASP A 116 -7.67 6.71 16.31
N PRO A 117 -6.42 6.43 15.91
CA PRO A 117 -5.57 7.43 15.24
C PRO A 117 -6.07 7.81 13.85
N VAL A 118 -6.77 6.91 13.17
CA VAL A 118 -7.34 7.20 11.86
C VAL A 118 -8.57 8.08 12.02
N ALA A 119 -9.44 7.78 12.98
CA ALA A 119 -10.64 8.59 13.24
C ALA A 119 -10.32 10.00 13.75
N LEU A 120 -9.22 10.18 14.49
CA LEU A 120 -8.77 11.49 14.96
C LEU A 120 -8.26 12.41 13.83
N GLY A 121 -7.84 11.83 12.70
CA GLY A 121 -7.35 12.55 11.53
C GLY A 121 -8.36 12.70 10.38
N MET A 122 -9.59 12.20 10.57
CA MET A 122 -10.72 12.31 9.63
C MET A 122 -11.60 13.51 9.95
#